data_AF-A0AAX3QMC4-F1
#
_entry.id   AF-A0AAX3QMC4-F1
#
_cell.length_a   1.000
_cell.length_b   1.000
_cell.length_c   1.000
_cell.angle_alpha   90.00
_cell.angle_beta   90.00
_cell.angle_gamma   90.00
#
_symmetry.space_group_name_H-M   'P 1'
#
loop_
_entity.id
_entity.type
_entity.pdbx_description
1 polymer ?
#
loop_
_entity_poly.entity_id
_entity_poly.type
_entity_poly.pdbx_seq_one_letter_code
_entity_poly.pdbx_strand_id
1 'polypeptide(L)'
;MVKISYQSLVENGSMGNENILMTIIDQMFKWLPAFVIFPMVAMEQKKWYMQVFTAYNILLYTIYNILSGSRSDILAVVLGLVLLWIYGRKIRIKQVFVLSFIAITFLYLASFTYSLRGGVNEGTLEEILLKQDYTAPAYNLVGVIGKNIIDPLMVINSQIIKTFPLLGGDWLYFLIADSLFPSSQVSASQGWAFHPFAEGYIFCGFLGFVYNGLVIGLGLSIWNRFILTNNERFNRFMFAIMGCIFFSLVRSQSVNFFRYMYYMFIPSAYIYSRLSNIKINYRGFLR
;
A
#
# COMPACT_ATOMS: atom_id res chain seq x y z
N MET A 1 -13.72 -25.28 5.76
CA MET A 1 -12.31 -24.86 5.59
C MET A 1 -12.32 -23.56 4.80
N VAL A 2 -11.84 -22.45 5.35
CA VAL A 2 -11.87 -21.14 4.66
C VAL A 2 -10.89 -21.18 3.49
N LYS A 3 -11.38 -21.13 2.25
CA LYS A 3 -10.53 -21.10 1.05
C LYS A 3 -10.08 -19.66 0.81
N ILE A 4 -8.82 -19.36 1.11
CA ILE A 4 -8.22 -18.05 0.85
C ILE A 4 -7.75 -18.05 -0.61
N SER A 5 -8.49 -17.36 -1.48
CA SER A 5 -8.13 -17.05 -2.87
C SER A 5 -8.33 -15.56 -3.10
N TYR A 6 -7.77 -15.03 -4.19
CA TYR A 6 -7.99 -13.63 -4.56
C TYR A 6 -9.48 -13.30 -4.64
N GLN A 7 -10.25 -14.16 -5.32
CA GLN A 7 -11.68 -13.96 -5.52
C GLN A 7 -12.44 -13.98 -4.19
N SER A 8 -12.14 -14.92 -3.29
CA SER A 8 -12.80 -14.95 -1.99
C SER A 8 -12.41 -13.78 -1.09
N LEU A 9 -11.21 -13.19 -1.23
CA LEU A 9 -10.81 -11.98 -0.51
C LEU A 9 -11.47 -10.71 -1.06
N VAL A 10 -11.65 -10.62 -2.38
CA VAL A 10 -12.32 -9.50 -3.03
C VAL A 10 -13.83 -9.53 -2.80
N GLU A 11 -14.42 -10.73 -2.82
CA GLU A 11 -15.86 -10.92 -2.60
C GLU A 11 -16.24 -10.93 -1.11
N ASN A 12 -15.27 -11.05 -0.19
CA ASN A 12 -15.53 -10.99 1.25
C ASN A 12 -16.06 -9.60 1.65
N GLY A 13 -17.30 -9.54 2.14
CA GLY A 13 -18.00 -8.28 2.43
C GLY A 13 -18.74 -7.68 1.23
N SER A 14 -18.58 -8.23 0.03
CA SER A 14 -19.50 -7.94 -1.08
C SER A 14 -20.87 -8.55 -0.75
N MET A 15 -21.95 -7.82 -0.99
CA MET A 15 -23.33 -8.21 -0.64
C MET A 15 -23.63 -8.36 0.88
N GLY A 16 -22.84 -7.75 1.76
CA GLY A 16 -23.18 -7.59 3.18
C GLY A 16 -22.91 -8.78 4.10
N ASN A 17 -22.35 -9.88 3.59
CA ASN A 17 -21.86 -11.01 4.41
C ASN A 17 -20.33 -10.97 4.50
N GLU A 18 -19.82 -10.32 5.53
CA GLU A 18 -18.39 -10.31 5.85
C GLU A 18 -18.03 -11.53 6.70
N ASN A 19 -17.13 -12.39 6.20
CA ASN A 19 -16.51 -13.41 7.03
C ASN A 19 -15.40 -12.76 7.88
N ILE A 20 -15.76 -12.41 9.10
CA ILE A 20 -14.88 -11.75 10.07
C ILE A 20 -13.56 -12.52 10.27
N LEU A 21 -13.63 -13.85 10.33
CA LEU A 21 -12.43 -14.69 10.50
C LEU A 21 -11.46 -14.53 9.32
N MET A 22 -11.99 -14.45 8.10
CA MET A 22 -11.19 -14.25 6.90
C MET A 22 -10.56 -12.85 6.87
N THR A 23 -11.31 -11.81 7.25
CA THR A 23 -10.80 -10.43 7.37
C THR A 23 -9.67 -10.36 8.41
N ILE A 24 -9.83 -10.99 9.57
CA ILE A 24 -8.81 -11.02 10.62
C ILE A 24 -7.54 -11.72 10.10
N ILE A 25 -7.67 -12.88 9.46
CA ILE A 25 -6.53 -13.62 8.92
C ILE A 25 -5.78 -12.78 7.86
N ASP A 26 -6.51 -12.17 6.92
CA ASP A 26 -5.91 -11.29 5.90
C ASP A 26 -5.13 -10.12 6.52
N GLN A 27 -5.69 -9.44 7.52
CA GLN A 27 -5.02 -8.33 8.19
C GLN A 27 -3.79 -8.78 8.98
N MET A 28 -3.84 -9.93 9.66
CA MET A 28 -2.68 -10.49 10.36
C MET A 28 -1.51 -10.73 9.40
N PHE A 29 -1.79 -11.26 8.20
CA PHE A 29 -0.77 -11.45 7.17
C PHE A 29 -0.28 -10.13 6.57
N LYS A 30 -1.15 -9.16 6.34
CA LYS A 30 -0.75 -7.84 5.81
C LYS A 30 0.10 -7.03 6.78
N TRP A 31 -0.04 -7.26 8.09
CA TRP A 31 0.71 -6.51 9.11
C TRP A 31 2.03 -7.16 9.55
N LEU A 32 2.24 -8.43 9.20
CA LEU A 32 3.49 -9.18 9.43
C LEU A 32 4.76 -8.41 9.06
N PRO A 33 4.83 -7.72 7.90
CA PRO A 33 5.98 -6.91 7.53
C PRO A 33 6.32 -5.81 8.54
N ALA A 34 5.31 -5.06 8.99
CA ALA A 34 5.50 -3.90 9.85
C ALA A 34 5.74 -4.25 11.32
N PHE A 35 5.15 -5.35 11.82
CA PHE A 35 5.24 -5.73 13.23
C PHE A 35 6.27 -6.82 13.54
N VAL A 36 6.70 -7.60 12.55
CA VAL A 36 7.61 -8.73 12.77
C VAL A 36 8.83 -8.64 11.87
N ILE A 37 8.66 -8.61 10.55
CA ILE A 37 9.78 -8.75 9.61
C ILE A 37 10.72 -7.54 9.69
N PHE A 38 10.23 -6.32 9.45
CA PHE A 38 11.08 -5.14 9.44
C PHE A 38 11.71 -4.81 10.80
N PRO A 39 11.01 -4.93 11.94
CA PRO A 39 11.65 -4.76 13.24
C PRO A 39 12.84 -5.72 13.43
N MET A 40 12.65 -7.00 13.13
CA MET A 40 13.69 -8.01 13.33
C MET A 40 14.89 -7.82 12.40
N VAL A 41 14.64 -7.47 11.13
CA VAL A 41 15.70 -7.16 10.17
C VAL A 41 16.46 -5.89 10.58
N ALA A 42 15.74 -4.84 11.02
CA ALA A 42 16.35 -3.57 11.41
C ALA A 42 17.17 -3.66 12.72
N MET A 43 16.79 -4.56 13.64
CA MET A 43 17.54 -4.82 14.87
C MET A 43 18.86 -5.56 14.62
N GLU A 44 19.05 -6.16 13.44
CA GLU A 44 20.25 -6.93 13.06
C GLU A 44 20.63 -8.01 14.09
N GLN A 45 19.63 -8.75 14.58
CA GLN A 45 19.83 -9.79 15.60
C GLN A 45 20.76 -10.91 15.10
N LYS A 46 21.86 -11.15 15.83
CA LYS A 46 22.85 -12.19 15.50
C LYS A 46 22.46 -13.59 15.98
N LYS A 47 21.41 -13.71 16.79
CA LYS A 47 20.98 -15.00 17.34
C LYS A 47 20.32 -15.85 16.26
N TRP A 48 20.82 -17.06 16.05
CA TRP A 48 20.38 -17.95 14.96
C TRP A 48 18.86 -18.20 14.97
N TYR A 49 18.26 -18.40 16.14
CA TYR A 49 16.82 -18.65 16.26
C TYR A 49 15.96 -17.44 15.85
N MET A 50 16.46 -16.21 16.05
CA MET A 50 15.80 -15.00 15.58
C MET A 50 15.88 -14.87 14.06
N GLN A 51 17.00 -15.27 13.46
CA GLN A 51 17.17 -15.29 12.01
C GLN A 51 16.26 -16.33 11.36
N VAL A 52 16.18 -17.54 11.93
CA VAL A 52 15.24 -18.59 11.49
C VAL A 52 13.80 -18.12 11.62
N PHE A 53 13.42 -17.52 12.75
CA PHE A 53 12.07 -16.97 12.93
C PHE A 53 11.76 -15.85 11.93
N THR A 54 12.72 -14.96 11.63
CA THR A 54 12.54 -13.92 10.61
C THR A 54 12.33 -14.53 9.22
N ALA A 55 13.16 -15.51 8.85
CA ALA A 55 13.07 -16.21 7.57
C ALA A 55 11.73 -16.98 7.44
N TYR A 56 11.27 -17.62 8.51
CA TYR A 56 9.97 -18.28 8.56
C TYR A 56 8.83 -17.30 8.29
N ASN A 57 8.84 -16.12 8.92
CA ASN A 57 7.78 -15.12 8.71
C ASN A 57 7.82 -14.51 7.30
N ILE A 58 9.00 -14.34 6.70
CA ILE A 58 9.14 -13.92 5.29
C ILE A 58 8.56 -15.00 4.36
N LEU A 59 8.89 -16.27 4.60
CA LEU A 59 8.39 -17.39 3.81
C LEU A 59 6.86 -17.50 3.94
N LEU A 60 6.34 -17.43 5.16
CA LEU A 60 4.92 -17.49 5.44
C LEU A 60 4.15 -16.35 4.75
N TYR A 61 4.65 -15.13 4.83
CA TYR A 61 4.09 -13.98 4.11
C TYR A 61 4.12 -14.18 2.60
N THR A 62 5.22 -14.70 2.06
CA THR A 62 5.39 -14.95 0.62
C THR A 62 4.40 -16.00 0.13
N ILE A 63 4.27 -17.13 0.84
CA ILE A 63 3.32 -18.20 0.53
C ILE A 63 1.89 -17.66 0.57
N TYR A 64 1.54 -16.91 1.61
CA TYR A 64 0.23 -16.28 1.72
C TYR A 64 -0.10 -15.41 0.50
N ASN A 65 0.83 -14.54 0.09
CA ASN A 65 0.60 -13.64 -1.04
C ASN A 65 0.57 -14.34 -2.41
N ILE A 66 1.29 -15.45 -2.56
CA ILE A 66 1.19 -16.30 -3.75
C ILE A 66 -0.20 -16.94 -3.82
N LEU A 67 -0.69 -17.48 -2.69
CA LEU A 67 -2.02 -18.10 -2.61
C LEU A 67 -3.16 -17.08 -2.78
N SER A 68 -3.02 -15.89 -2.19
CA SER A 68 -3.99 -14.80 -2.34
C SER A 68 -3.86 -14.05 -3.66
N GLY A 69 -2.78 -14.26 -4.41
CA GLY A 69 -2.47 -13.56 -5.65
C GLY A 69 -2.23 -12.05 -5.47
N SER A 70 -1.85 -11.59 -4.27
CA SER A 70 -1.65 -10.16 -3.97
C SER A 70 -0.25 -9.67 -4.38
N ARG A 71 -0.11 -9.29 -5.65
CA ARG A 71 1.17 -8.86 -6.25
C ARG A 71 1.72 -7.57 -5.63
N SER A 72 0.84 -6.63 -5.26
CA SER A 72 1.24 -5.34 -4.68
C SER A 72 1.77 -5.45 -3.27
N ASP A 73 1.28 -6.42 -2.49
CA ASP A 73 1.75 -6.67 -1.14
C ASP A 73 3.19 -7.24 -1.16
N ILE A 74 3.49 -8.12 -2.12
CA ILE A 74 4.86 -8.60 -2.35
C ILE A 74 5.79 -7.45 -2.76
N LEU A 75 5.35 -6.58 -3.69
CA LEU A 75 6.11 -5.38 -4.10
C LEU A 75 6.43 -4.47 -2.93
N ALA A 76 5.43 -4.19 -2.10
CA ALA A 76 5.55 -3.37 -0.92
C ALA A 76 6.64 -3.89 0.02
N VAL A 77 6.65 -5.18 0.31
CA VAL A 77 7.66 -5.76 1.21
C VAL A 77 9.04 -5.77 0.60
N VAL A 78 9.17 -6.12 -0.68
CA VAL A 78 10.47 -6.07 -1.39
C VAL A 78 11.02 -4.64 -1.36
N LEU A 79 10.20 -3.64 -1.65
CA LEU A 79 10.61 -2.24 -1.57
C LEU A 79 11.04 -1.86 -0.15
N GLY A 80 10.27 -2.24 0.87
CA GLY A 80 10.64 -2.02 2.27
C GLY A 80 11.99 -2.65 2.65
N LEU A 81 12.25 -3.89 2.23
CA LEU A 81 13.53 -4.58 2.45
C LEU A 81 14.69 -3.91 1.70
N VAL A 82 14.45 -3.47 0.45
CA VAL A 82 15.43 -2.72 -0.35
C VAL A 82 15.78 -1.40 0.34
N LEU A 83 14.78 -0.66 0.82
CA LEU A 83 14.98 0.60 1.53
C LEU A 83 15.68 0.39 2.87
N LEU A 84 15.37 -0.69 3.61
CA LEU A 84 16.20 -1.12 4.74
C LEU A 84 17.64 -1.28 4.28
N TRP A 85 17.91 -1.99 3.20
CA TRP A 85 19.28 -2.27 2.79
C TRP A 85 20.06 -1.03 2.32
N ILE A 86 19.39 -0.07 1.68
CA ILE A 86 20.03 1.14 1.10
C ILE A 86 20.16 2.27 2.12
N TYR A 87 19.26 2.38 3.11
CA TYR A 87 19.23 3.51 4.04
C TYR A 87 20.60 3.79 4.69
N GLY A 88 21.08 5.02 4.57
CA GLY A 88 22.38 5.46 5.11
C GLY A 88 23.61 4.95 4.36
N ARG A 89 23.46 4.15 3.29
CA ARG A 89 24.57 3.58 2.51
C ARG A 89 24.78 4.34 1.20
N LYS A 90 26.04 4.56 0.82
CA LYS A 90 26.38 4.98 -0.55
C LYS A 90 26.10 3.84 -1.52
N ILE A 91 25.21 4.08 -2.48
CA ILE A 91 24.83 3.09 -3.49
C ILE A 91 26.04 2.81 -4.40
N ARG A 92 26.49 1.55 -4.43
CA ARG A 92 27.56 1.10 -5.34
C ARG A 92 26.95 0.41 -6.56
N ILE A 93 27.66 0.40 -7.69
CA ILE A 93 27.20 -0.22 -8.95
C ILE A 93 26.78 -1.71 -8.76
N LYS A 94 27.50 -2.47 -7.92
CA LYS A 94 27.15 -3.87 -7.60
C LYS A 94 25.77 -3.99 -6.96
N GLN A 95 25.37 -3.01 -6.14
CA GLN A 95 24.06 -3.00 -5.51
C GLN A 95 22.97 -2.67 -6.53
N VAL A 96 23.26 -1.82 -7.51
CA VAL A 96 22.33 -1.55 -8.62
C VAL A 96 22.04 -2.84 -9.40
N PHE A 97 23.06 -3.61 -9.77
CA PHE A 97 22.85 -4.90 -10.47
C PHE A 97 22.03 -5.91 -9.66
N VAL A 98 22.29 -6.02 -8.35
CA VAL A 98 21.50 -6.90 -7.46
C VAL A 98 20.05 -6.44 -7.39
N LEU A 99 19.80 -5.13 -7.27
CA LEU A 99 18.45 -4.57 -7.25
C LEU A 99 17.73 -4.77 -8.58
N SER A 100 18.42 -4.58 -9.71
CA SER A 100 17.89 -4.85 -11.05
C SER A 100 17.54 -6.32 -11.22
N PHE A 101 18.39 -7.24 -10.75
CA PHE A 101 18.09 -8.67 -10.77
C PHE A 101 16.87 -9.01 -9.92
N ILE A 102 16.80 -8.52 -8.68
CA ILE A 102 15.63 -8.69 -7.80
C ILE A 102 14.36 -8.17 -8.48
N ALA A 103 14.42 -6.99 -9.11
CA ALA A 103 13.28 -6.41 -9.82
C ALA A 103 12.83 -7.27 -11.02
N ILE A 104 13.77 -7.80 -11.80
CA ILE A 104 13.47 -8.68 -12.96
C ILE A 104 12.88 -10.02 -12.50
N THR A 105 13.50 -10.67 -11.50
CA THR A 105 12.98 -11.92 -10.92
C THR A 105 11.59 -11.70 -10.33
N PHE A 106 11.36 -10.54 -9.71
CA PHE A 106 10.05 -10.15 -9.24
C PHE A 106 9.03 -10.00 -10.39
N LEU A 107 9.37 -9.27 -11.46
CA LEU A 107 8.47 -9.11 -12.62
C LEU A 107 8.09 -10.47 -13.22
N TYR A 108 9.05 -11.39 -13.28
CA TYR A 108 8.80 -12.77 -13.69
C TYR A 108 7.81 -13.49 -12.76
N LEU A 109 8.04 -13.47 -11.44
CA LEU A 109 7.13 -14.05 -10.44
C LEU A 109 5.73 -13.43 -10.47
N ALA A 110 5.64 -12.11 -10.65
CA ALA A 110 4.36 -11.40 -10.76
C ALA A 110 3.59 -11.80 -12.02
N SER A 111 4.28 -12.02 -13.15
CA SER A 111 3.68 -12.54 -14.38
C SER A 111 3.22 -13.98 -14.24
N PHE A 112 3.99 -14.81 -13.54
CA PHE A 112 3.63 -16.20 -13.25
C PHE A 112 2.38 -16.28 -12.35
N THR A 113 2.33 -15.46 -11.30
CA THR A 113 1.19 -15.35 -10.39
C THR A 113 -0.07 -14.86 -11.12
N TYR A 114 0.09 -14.03 -12.16
CA TYR A 114 -1.03 -13.63 -13.03
C TYR A 114 -1.60 -14.80 -13.83
N SER A 115 -0.72 -15.64 -14.41
CA SER A 115 -1.15 -16.82 -15.16
C SER A 115 -1.93 -17.83 -14.30
N LEU A 116 -1.58 -17.92 -13.00
CA LEU A 116 -2.26 -18.77 -12.02
C LEU A 116 -3.66 -18.26 -11.59
N ARG A 117 -3.99 -16.99 -11.83
CA ARG A 117 -5.27 -16.41 -11.41
C ARG A 117 -6.49 -16.94 -12.18
N GLY A 118 -6.29 -17.67 -13.28
CA GLY A 118 -7.36 -18.32 -14.03
C GLY A 118 -8.54 -17.41 -14.38
N GLY A 119 -8.27 -16.10 -14.52
CA GLY A 119 -9.30 -15.08 -14.70
C GLY A 119 -9.81 -15.06 -16.13
N VAL A 120 -11.10 -15.30 -16.27
CA VAL A 120 -11.91 -15.26 -17.50
C VAL A 120 -11.55 -14.04 -18.35
N ASN A 121 -11.00 -14.30 -19.53
CA ASN A 121 -10.72 -13.32 -20.57
C ASN A 121 -12.05 -12.87 -21.20
N GLU A 122 -12.65 -11.80 -20.70
CA GLU A 122 -13.72 -11.09 -21.39
C GLU A 122 -13.21 -9.71 -21.82
N GLY A 123 -12.66 -9.64 -23.03
CA GLY A 123 -12.21 -8.39 -23.67
C GLY A 123 -11.11 -8.59 -24.70
N THR A 124 -10.94 -7.61 -25.59
CA THR A 124 -9.77 -7.53 -26.48
C THR A 124 -8.49 -7.28 -25.67
N LEU A 125 -7.32 -7.59 -26.24
CA LEU A 125 -6.01 -7.34 -25.61
C LEU A 125 -5.88 -5.87 -25.15
N GLU A 126 -6.41 -4.94 -25.94
CA GLU A 126 -6.45 -3.51 -25.65
C GLU A 126 -7.28 -3.19 -24.41
N GLU A 127 -8.48 -3.77 -24.29
CA GLU A 127 -9.31 -3.61 -23.09
C GLU A 127 -8.65 -4.21 -21.85
N ILE A 128 -7.98 -5.36 -21.99
CA ILE A 128 -7.25 -6.00 -20.89
C ILE A 128 -6.09 -5.11 -20.46
N LEU A 129 -5.32 -4.55 -21.40
CA LEU A 129 -4.20 -3.65 -21.08
C LEU A 129 -4.68 -2.34 -20.45
N LEU A 130 -5.79 -1.78 -20.93
CA LEU A 130 -6.38 -0.54 -20.39
C LEU A 130 -7.05 -0.73 -19.02
N LYS A 131 -7.65 -1.90 -18.76
CA LYS A 131 -8.22 -2.27 -17.45
C LYS A 131 -7.17 -2.73 -16.45
N GLN A 132 -5.95 -3.09 -16.91
CA GLN A 132 -4.88 -3.50 -16.03
C GLN A 132 -4.30 -2.32 -15.25
N ASP A 133 -4.05 -2.58 -13.97
CA ASP A 133 -3.54 -1.66 -12.94
C ASP A 133 -2.31 -0.80 -13.33
N TYR A 134 -1.62 -1.06 -14.44
CA TYR A 134 -0.29 -0.53 -14.76
C TYR A 134 -0.27 0.57 -15.85
N THR A 135 -1.41 0.98 -16.41
CA THR A 135 -1.45 2.07 -17.40
C THR A 135 -1.54 3.43 -16.70
N ALA A 136 -0.55 4.28 -16.96
CA ALA A 136 -0.56 5.69 -16.58
C ALA A 136 -0.89 6.53 -17.84
N PRO A 137 -1.79 7.55 -17.77
CA PRO A 137 -2.56 7.98 -16.60
C PRO A 137 -3.72 7.02 -16.27
N ALA A 138 -4.13 7.00 -15.00
CA ALA A 138 -5.21 6.14 -14.53
C ALA A 138 -6.50 6.34 -15.35
N TYR A 139 -7.11 5.26 -15.83
CA TYR A 139 -8.32 5.30 -16.66
C TYR A 139 -9.46 6.14 -16.05
N ASN A 140 -9.59 6.11 -14.73
CA ASN A 140 -10.59 6.90 -14.02
C ASN A 140 -10.29 8.40 -14.00
N LEU A 141 -9.01 8.82 -14.03
CA LEU A 141 -8.66 10.23 -14.17
C LEU A 141 -9.14 10.76 -15.53
N VAL A 142 -8.90 9.98 -16.59
CA VAL A 142 -9.42 10.27 -17.93
C VAL A 142 -10.95 10.28 -17.92
N GLY A 143 -11.58 9.35 -17.22
CA GLY A 143 -13.03 9.28 -17.06
C GLY A 143 -13.63 10.51 -16.37
N VAL A 144 -13.08 10.94 -15.24
CA VAL A 144 -13.60 12.12 -14.50
C VAL A 144 -13.35 13.42 -15.26
N ILE A 145 -12.25 13.52 -16.01
CA ILE A 145 -11.99 14.66 -16.91
C ILE A 145 -13.01 14.65 -18.05
N GLY A 146 -13.17 13.50 -18.73
CA GLY A 146 -14.07 13.35 -19.87
C GLY A 146 -15.54 13.59 -19.53
N LYS A 147 -15.97 13.21 -18.33
CA LYS A 147 -17.33 13.47 -17.81
C LYS A 147 -17.45 14.77 -17.02
N ASN A 148 -16.36 15.54 -16.88
CA ASN A 148 -16.28 16.77 -16.11
C ASN A 148 -16.88 16.66 -14.68
N ILE A 149 -16.51 15.60 -13.96
CA ILE A 149 -17.01 15.33 -12.61
C ILE A 149 -16.20 16.16 -11.61
N ILE A 150 -16.81 17.23 -11.10
CA ILE A 150 -16.25 18.11 -10.07
C ILE A 150 -17.27 18.20 -8.93
N ASP A 151 -16.97 17.55 -7.80
CA ASP A 151 -17.77 17.55 -6.59
C ASP A 151 -16.87 17.61 -5.34
N PRO A 152 -16.57 18.82 -4.84
CA PRO A 152 -15.73 19.00 -3.66
C PRO A 152 -16.35 18.41 -2.38
N LEU A 153 -17.68 18.43 -2.26
CA LEU A 153 -18.37 17.96 -1.06
C LEU A 153 -18.28 16.43 -0.95
N MET A 154 -18.42 15.73 -2.08
CA MET A 154 -18.21 14.28 -2.13
C MET A 154 -16.80 13.89 -1.68
N VAL A 155 -15.77 14.63 -2.12
CA VAL A 155 -14.38 14.41 -1.68
C VAL A 155 -14.25 14.63 -0.18
N ILE A 156 -14.67 15.78 0.35
CA ILE A 156 -14.56 16.12 1.78
C ILE A 156 -15.27 15.07 2.64
N ASN A 157 -16.52 14.74 2.30
CA ASN A 157 -17.32 13.77 3.05
C ASN A 157 -16.65 12.39 3.05
N SER A 158 -16.18 11.93 1.88
CA SER A 158 -15.47 10.66 1.78
C SER A 158 -14.20 10.64 2.63
N GLN A 159 -13.40 11.71 2.64
CA GLN A 159 -12.20 11.78 3.48
C GLN A 159 -12.52 11.77 4.97
N ILE A 160 -13.50 12.55 5.43
CA ILE A 160 -13.87 12.61 6.85
C ILE A 160 -14.37 11.25 7.32
N ILE A 161 -15.31 10.66 6.59
CA ILE A 161 -15.88 9.35 6.92
C ILE A 161 -14.77 8.28 6.93
N LYS A 162 -13.90 8.27 5.91
CA LYS A 162 -12.82 7.27 5.82
C LYS A 162 -11.67 7.51 6.78
N THR A 163 -11.55 8.69 7.37
CA THR A 163 -10.57 8.96 8.44
C THR A 163 -10.87 8.10 9.67
N PHE A 164 -12.15 7.89 9.98
CA PHE A 164 -12.61 7.12 11.13
C PHE A 164 -13.38 5.89 10.67
N PRO A 165 -12.76 4.70 10.61
CA PRO A 165 -13.41 3.53 10.03
C PRO A 165 -14.69 3.07 10.76
N LEU A 166 -14.93 3.52 11.99
CA LEU A 166 -16.19 3.28 12.71
C LEU A 166 -17.39 4.02 12.10
N LEU A 167 -17.18 5.03 11.26
CA LEU A 167 -18.24 5.82 10.62
C LEU A 167 -18.81 5.17 9.35
N GLY A 168 -18.23 4.05 8.87
CA GLY A 168 -18.73 3.33 7.71
C GLY A 168 -18.51 4.05 6.36
N GLY A 169 -19.54 4.06 5.51
CA GLY A 169 -19.59 4.74 4.20
C GLY A 169 -18.77 4.10 3.09
N ASP A 170 -18.76 4.74 1.92
CA ASP A 170 -18.06 4.25 0.72
C ASP A 170 -16.79 5.06 0.42
N TRP A 171 -15.83 4.41 -0.22
CA TRP A 171 -14.64 5.07 -0.71
C TRP A 171 -15.00 5.90 -1.95
N LEU A 172 -14.33 7.04 -2.16
CA LEU A 172 -14.60 7.93 -3.30
C LEU A 172 -14.62 7.22 -4.65
N TYR A 173 -13.81 6.18 -4.81
CA TYR A 173 -13.80 5.41 -6.05
C TYR A 173 -15.06 4.58 -6.29
N PHE A 174 -15.68 4.05 -5.25
CA PHE A 174 -16.97 3.38 -5.38
C PHE A 174 -18.04 4.40 -5.77
N LEU A 175 -18.01 5.59 -5.13
CA LEU A 175 -18.96 6.67 -5.43
C LEU A 175 -18.90 7.12 -6.90
N ILE A 176 -17.70 7.18 -7.49
CA ILE A 176 -17.54 7.56 -8.91
C ILE A 176 -17.64 6.38 -9.87
N ALA A 177 -17.42 5.14 -9.43
CA ALA A 177 -17.40 3.98 -10.32
C ALA A 177 -18.72 3.83 -11.09
N ASP A 178 -19.86 3.97 -10.40
CA ASP A 178 -21.18 3.88 -11.02
C ASP A 178 -21.41 4.99 -12.06
N SER A 179 -20.88 6.19 -11.79
CA SER A 179 -20.96 7.33 -12.71
C SER A 179 -20.06 7.17 -13.93
N LEU A 180 -18.93 6.47 -13.80
CA LEU A 180 -17.92 6.29 -14.85
C LEU A 180 -18.24 5.08 -15.74
N PHE A 181 -18.65 3.95 -15.14
CA PHE A 181 -18.86 2.66 -15.81
C PHE A 181 -20.25 2.09 -15.54
N PRO A 182 -21.30 2.67 -16.14
CA PRO A 182 -22.62 2.05 -16.09
C PRO A 182 -22.51 0.67 -16.75
N SER A 183 -22.75 -0.40 -15.97
CA SER A 183 -22.82 -1.83 -16.36
C SER A 183 -21.54 -2.69 -16.49
N SER A 184 -20.35 -2.26 -16.03
CA SER A 184 -19.16 -3.14 -16.11
C SER A 184 -18.26 -3.12 -14.87
N GLN A 185 -18.24 -4.26 -14.17
CA GLN A 185 -17.20 -4.82 -13.30
C GLN A 185 -16.31 -3.83 -12.52
N VAL A 186 -16.58 -3.76 -11.22
CA VAL A 186 -15.87 -3.09 -10.12
C VAL A 186 -14.33 -3.22 -10.16
N SER A 187 -13.78 -4.21 -10.86
CA SER A 187 -12.34 -4.49 -10.96
C SER A 187 -11.53 -3.45 -11.73
N ALA A 188 -12.12 -2.69 -12.65
CA ALA A 188 -11.43 -1.63 -13.40
C ALA A 188 -11.19 -0.34 -12.59
N SER A 189 -11.76 -0.26 -11.38
CA SER A 189 -11.73 0.94 -10.56
C SER A 189 -10.47 1.07 -9.68
N GLN A 190 -9.49 0.16 -9.71
CA GLN A 190 -8.36 0.16 -8.74
C GLN A 190 -6.95 0.32 -9.35
N GLY A 191 -6.84 1.07 -10.45
CA GLY A 191 -5.57 1.30 -11.15
C GLY A 191 -4.49 2.05 -10.34
N TRP A 192 -3.23 1.99 -10.79
CA TRP A 192 -2.12 2.72 -10.16
C TRP A 192 -2.30 4.24 -10.31
N ALA A 193 -1.84 5.00 -9.31
CA ALA A 193 -1.93 6.45 -9.25
C ALA A 193 -3.38 6.99 -9.34
N PHE A 194 -4.35 6.15 -9.01
CA PHE A 194 -5.76 6.43 -9.25
C PHE A 194 -6.32 7.53 -8.33
N HIS A 195 -6.23 7.39 -7.00
CA HIS A 195 -6.96 8.31 -6.12
C HIS A 195 -6.22 9.59 -5.83
N PRO A 196 -4.91 9.64 -5.52
CA PRO A 196 -4.27 10.91 -5.21
C PRO A 196 -4.27 11.87 -6.38
N PHE A 197 -4.47 11.41 -7.62
CA PHE A 197 -4.54 12.29 -8.80
C PHE A 197 -5.98 12.61 -9.24
N ALA A 198 -6.88 11.63 -9.25
CA ALA A 198 -8.29 11.86 -9.57
C ALA A 198 -9.02 12.63 -8.45
N GLU A 199 -8.65 12.43 -7.18
CA GLU A 199 -9.23 13.12 -6.02
C GLU A 199 -9.13 14.65 -6.16
N GLY A 200 -7.96 15.17 -6.53
CA GLY A 200 -7.80 16.61 -6.75
C GLY A 200 -8.66 17.10 -7.90
N TYR A 201 -8.75 16.36 -9.01
CA TYR A 201 -9.60 16.77 -10.12
C TYR A 201 -11.07 16.81 -9.70
N ILE A 202 -11.55 15.82 -8.96
CA ILE A 202 -12.92 15.82 -8.44
C ILE A 202 -13.12 16.98 -7.46
N PHE A 203 -12.09 17.37 -6.70
CA PHE A 203 -12.16 18.46 -5.74
C PHE A 203 -12.25 19.85 -6.41
N CYS A 204 -11.43 20.14 -7.42
CA CYS A 204 -11.41 21.49 -8.03
C CYS A 204 -10.96 21.53 -9.50
N GLY A 205 -11.24 20.48 -10.29
CA GLY A 205 -10.90 20.39 -11.70
C GLY A 205 -9.39 20.42 -11.94
N PHE A 206 -8.92 21.16 -12.96
CA PHE A 206 -7.48 21.23 -13.26
C PHE A 206 -6.63 21.86 -12.14
N LEU A 207 -7.19 22.72 -11.29
CA LEU A 207 -6.50 23.21 -10.09
C LEU A 207 -6.23 22.08 -9.09
N GLY A 208 -6.97 20.98 -9.22
CA GLY A 208 -6.80 19.74 -8.48
C GLY A 208 -5.41 19.13 -8.56
N PHE A 209 -4.69 19.34 -9.66
CA PHE A 209 -3.32 18.85 -9.78
C PHE A 209 -2.38 19.51 -8.77
N VAL A 210 -2.63 20.79 -8.43
CA VAL A 210 -1.90 21.50 -7.37
C VAL A 210 -2.29 20.94 -6.00
N TYR A 211 -3.58 20.68 -5.77
CA TYR A 211 -4.06 20.02 -4.55
C TYR A 211 -3.34 18.69 -4.32
N ASN A 212 -3.21 17.86 -5.36
CA ASN A 212 -2.52 16.56 -5.27
C ASN A 212 -1.05 16.72 -4.83
N GLY A 213 -0.33 17.65 -5.46
CA GLY A 213 1.06 17.93 -5.11
C GLY A 213 1.22 18.43 -3.66
N LEU A 214 0.32 19.32 -3.22
CA LEU A 214 0.31 19.85 -1.86
C LEU A 214 0.00 18.75 -0.83
N VAL A 215 -1.04 17.97 -1.04
CA VAL A 215 -1.46 16.92 -0.10
C VAL A 215 -0.40 15.83 0.03
N ILE A 216 0.17 15.37 -1.09
CA ILE A 216 1.26 14.38 -1.07
C ILE A 216 2.50 14.98 -0.39
N GLY A 217 2.88 16.21 -0.73
CA GLY A 217 4.04 16.89 -0.14
C GLY A 217 3.90 17.10 1.37
N LEU A 218 2.73 17.54 1.83
CA LEU A 218 2.43 17.71 3.25
C LEU A 218 2.37 16.36 3.98
N GLY A 219 1.71 15.35 3.41
CA GLY A 219 1.62 14.01 3.99
C GLY A 219 3.01 13.38 4.19
N LEU A 220 3.86 13.42 3.16
CA LEU A 220 5.24 12.95 3.25
C LEU A 220 6.09 13.77 4.22
N SER A 221 5.89 15.09 4.30
CA SER A 221 6.57 15.96 5.26
C SER A 221 6.23 15.57 6.70
N ILE A 222 4.95 15.32 7.00
CA ILE A 222 4.50 14.84 8.32
C ILE A 222 5.15 13.49 8.63
N TRP A 223 5.09 12.52 7.72
CA TRP A 223 5.71 11.20 7.90
C TRP A 223 7.22 11.30 8.14
N ASN A 224 7.92 12.18 7.41
CA ASN A 224 9.35 12.39 7.60
C ASN A 224 9.69 12.88 9.02
N ARG A 225 8.81 13.67 9.66
CA ARG A 225 9.01 14.08 11.06
C ARG A 225 8.96 12.90 12.03
N PHE A 226 8.17 11.86 11.74
CA PHE A 226 8.14 10.61 12.52
C PHE A 226 9.33 9.69 12.23
N ILE A 227 10.00 9.83 11.09
CA ILE A 227 11.18 9.03 10.76
C ILE A 227 12.43 9.64 11.41
N LEU A 228 12.52 10.96 11.54
CA LEU A 228 13.72 11.64 12.02
C LEU A 228 13.82 11.62 13.56
N THR A 229 14.57 10.66 14.08
CA THR A 229 14.82 10.51 15.53
C THR A 229 16.29 10.46 15.88
N ASN A 230 16.56 10.34 17.18
CA ASN A 230 17.90 10.12 17.75
C ASN A 230 18.52 8.76 17.42
N ASN A 231 17.76 7.79 16.89
CA ASN A 231 18.25 6.44 16.65
C ASN A 231 18.23 6.06 15.16
N GLU A 232 19.41 5.84 14.58
CA GLU A 232 19.53 5.54 13.14
C GLU A 232 18.87 4.22 12.74
N ARG A 233 18.91 3.19 13.60
CA ARG A 233 18.25 1.91 13.33
C ARG A 233 16.72 2.05 13.34
N PHE A 234 16.20 2.86 14.25
CA PHE A 234 14.78 3.22 14.27
C PHE A 234 14.38 4.00 13.01
N ASN A 235 15.17 4.99 12.60
CA ASN A 235 14.89 5.77 11.39
C ASN A 235 14.86 4.87 10.15
N ARG A 236 15.83 3.94 10.05
CA ARG A 236 15.90 2.92 9.00
C ARG A 236 14.65 2.03 8.97
N PHE A 237 14.21 1.57 10.14
CA PHE A 237 12.98 0.80 10.31
C PHE A 237 11.74 1.57 9.86
N MET A 238 11.55 2.80 10.33
CA MET A 238 10.40 3.63 9.96
C MET A 238 10.41 3.99 8.47
N PHE A 239 11.59 4.19 7.88
CA PHE A 239 11.74 4.43 6.44
C PHE A 239 11.32 3.21 5.59
N ALA A 240 11.59 2.00 6.07
CA ALA A 240 11.15 0.77 5.43
C ALA A 240 9.64 0.56 5.50
N ILE A 241 9.06 0.85 6.66
CA ILE A 241 7.60 0.88 6.85
C ILE A 241 6.99 1.86 5.84
N MET A 242 7.52 3.08 5.76
CA MET A 242 7.04 4.09 4.80
C MET A 242 7.06 3.56 3.36
N GLY A 243 8.16 2.92 2.94
CA GLY A 243 8.27 2.35 1.59
C GLY A 243 7.29 1.21 1.33
N CYS A 244 7.06 0.36 2.33
CA CYS A 244 6.07 -0.72 2.23
C CYS A 244 4.65 -0.16 2.05
N ILE A 245 4.31 0.90 2.78
CA ILE A 245 2.97 1.48 2.74
C ILE A 245 2.76 2.36 1.51
N PHE A 246 3.84 2.85 0.90
CA PHE A 246 3.79 3.79 -0.22
C PHE A 246 2.96 3.26 -1.40
N PHE A 247 3.07 1.97 -1.75
CA PHE A 247 2.26 1.38 -2.81
C PHE A 247 0.77 1.38 -2.47
N SER A 248 0.41 0.99 -1.25
CA SER A 248 -0.99 1.03 -0.79
C SER A 248 -1.54 2.45 -0.74
N LEU A 249 -0.68 3.43 -0.45
CA LEU A 249 -1.04 4.84 -0.46
C LEU A 249 -1.30 5.37 -1.88
N VAL A 250 -0.45 5.06 -2.85
CA VAL A 250 -0.63 5.46 -4.25
C VAL A 250 -1.86 4.77 -4.89
N ARG A 251 -2.23 3.60 -4.36
CA ARG A 251 -3.43 2.84 -4.72
C ARG A 251 -4.67 3.20 -3.89
N SER A 252 -4.62 4.23 -3.04
CA SER A 252 -5.76 4.60 -2.19
C SER A 252 -5.87 6.12 -2.01
N GLN A 253 -6.87 6.60 -1.28
CA GLN A 253 -7.14 8.04 -1.07
C GLN A 253 -6.12 8.73 -0.17
N SER A 254 -6.04 10.06 -0.25
CA SER A 254 -5.12 10.86 0.57
C SER A 254 -5.33 10.71 2.08
N VAL A 255 -6.56 10.40 2.55
CA VAL A 255 -6.82 10.11 3.97
C VAL A 255 -5.92 8.99 4.53
N ASN A 256 -5.44 8.08 3.69
CA ASN A 256 -4.58 7.01 4.15
C ASN A 256 -3.22 7.50 4.67
N PHE A 257 -2.77 8.71 4.30
CA PHE A 257 -1.63 9.35 4.97
C PHE A 257 -1.85 9.42 6.49
N PHE A 258 -3.05 9.78 6.91
CA PHE A 258 -3.42 9.84 8.32
C PHE A 258 -3.73 8.46 8.88
N ARG A 259 -4.46 7.60 8.13
CA ARG A 259 -4.79 6.24 8.60
C ARG A 259 -3.59 5.40 8.93
N TYR A 260 -2.60 5.41 8.06
CA TYR A 260 -1.38 4.64 8.29
C TYR A 260 -0.54 5.20 9.43
N MET A 261 -0.71 6.48 9.81
CA MET A 261 -0.04 6.99 11.00
C MET A 261 -0.50 6.28 12.26
N TYR A 262 -1.80 6.17 12.49
CA TYR A 262 -2.32 5.60 13.73
C TYR A 262 -2.49 4.08 13.69
N TYR A 263 -2.68 3.46 12.52
CA TYR A 263 -2.75 2.00 12.40
C TYR A 263 -1.40 1.30 12.24
N MET A 264 -0.39 1.99 11.71
CA MET A 264 0.87 1.35 11.33
C MET A 264 2.06 2.05 11.96
N PHE A 265 2.30 3.34 11.67
CA PHE A 265 3.50 4.03 12.16
C PHE A 265 3.58 4.07 13.69
N ILE A 266 2.54 4.55 14.38
CA ILE A 266 2.55 4.71 15.84
C ILE A 266 2.65 3.34 16.55
N PRO A 267 1.82 2.33 16.20
CA PRO A 267 1.93 1.01 16.82
C PRO A 267 3.27 0.32 16.54
N SER A 268 3.77 0.39 15.30
CA SER A 268 5.08 -0.18 14.93
C SER A 268 6.22 0.51 15.66
N ALA A 269 6.16 1.84 15.80
CA ALA A 269 7.16 2.59 16.55
C ALA A 269 7.19 2.19 18.03
N TYR A 270 6.01 2.03 18.64
CA TYR A 270 5.88 1.57 20.01
C TYR A 270 6.43 0.15 20.21
N ILE A 271 6.04 -0.80 19.34
CA ILE A 271 6.52 -2.19 19.39
C ILE A 271 8.05 -2.22 19.25
N TYR A 272 8.62 -1.51 18.28
CA TYR A 272 10.06 -1.47 18.08
C TYR A 272 10.80 -0.87 19.29
N SER A 273 10.28 0.22 19.87
CA SER A 273 10.84 0.85 21.08
C SER A 273 10.90 -0.13 22.25
N ARG A 274 9.82 -0.89 22.47
CA ARG A 274 9.74 -1.89 23.54
C ARG A 274 10.66 -3.08 23.30
N LEU A 275 10.69 -3.62 22.07
CA LEU A 275 11.56 -4.74 21.70
C LEU A 275 13.05 -4.39 21.80
N SER A 276 13.41 -3.15 21.47
CA SER A 276 14.80 -2.70 21.47
C SER A 276 15.24 -2.04 22.78
N ASN A 277 14.30 -1.80 23.71
CA ASN A 277 14.51 -1.03 24.94
C ASN A 277 15.15 0.35 24.69
N ILE A 278 14.65 1.08 23.69
CA ILE A 278 15.18 2.38 23.26
C ILE A 278 14.14 3.48 23.52
N LYS A 279 14.57 4.60 24.10
CA LYS A 279 13.78 5.83 24.18
C LYS A 279 13.92 6.63 22.88
N ILE A 280 12.80 6.82 22.18
CA ILE A 280 12.73 7.54 20.91
C ILE A 280 12.46 9.02 21.20
N ASN A 281 13.35 9.89 20.72
CA ASN A 281 13.15 11.34 20.73
C ASN A 281 13.01 11.82 19.28
N TYR A 282 11.82 12.28 18.91
CA TYR A 282 11.55 12.81 17.58
C TYR A 282 12.18 14.20 17.44
N ARG A 283 13.05 14.35 16.43
CA ARG A 283 13.71 15.62 16.12
C ARG A 283 12.86 16.52 15.22
N GLY A 284 11.92 15.94 14.48
CA GLY A 284 11.09 16.63 13.50
C GLY A 284 9.95 17.50 14.06
N PHE A 285 9.68 17.44 15.37
CA PHE A 285 8.59 18.19 16.02
C PHE A 285 9.06 19.34 16.92
N LEU A 286 10.36 19.44 17.20
CA LEU A 286 10.94 20.41 18.14
C LEU A 286 12.03 21.26 17.46
N ARG A 287 11.75 21.76 16.26
CA ARG A 287 12.53 22.83 15.63
C ARG A 287 11.67 24.06 15.47
#